data_AF-A0A416U280-F1
#
_entry.id   AF-A0A416U280-F1
#
_cell.length_a   1.000
_cell.length_b   1.000
_cell.length_c   1.000
_cell.angle_alpha   90.00
_cell.angle_beta   90.00
_cell.angle_gamma   90.00
#
_symmetry.space_group_name_H-M   'P 1'
#
loop_
_entity.id
_entity.type
_entity.pdbx_description
1 polymer ?
#
loop_
_entity_poly.entity_id
_entity_poly.type
_entity_poly.pdbx_seq_one_letter_code
_entity_poly.pdbx_strand_id
1 'polypeptide(L)'
;MMSNMFEKAVKGKYRFPYKGQIVVEDLYDLPLGSLDTVFKTLNAEVKKTDEESLLQTKSEEDDILATKIEIVKYIFNEKLEEKKNRQEAAERKEKKQKIMQIIATKQDEALRNASVEDLQKMLGELD
;
A
#
# COMPACT_ATOMS: atom_id res chain seq x y z
N MET A 1 -13.66 -1.55 -14.15
CA MET A 1 -14.81 -1.52 -13.22
C MET A 1 -14.59 -0.63 -11.98
N MET A 2 -13.43 0.04 -11.82
CA MET A 2 -13.20 0.95 -10.67
C MET A 2 -14.08 2.21 -10.68
N SER A 3 -14.32 2.79 -11.86
CA SER A 3 -15.07 4.06 -11.98
C SER A 3 -16.52 3.96 -11.47
N ASN A 4 -17.11 2.77 -11.45
CA ASN A 4 -18.54 2.63 -11.15
C ASN A 4 -18.84 2.67 -9.64
N MET A 5 -17.94 2.17 -8.77
CA MET A 5 -18.19 2.17 -7.31
C MET A 5 -18.05 3.57 -6.70
N PHE A 6 -17.00 4.30 -7.09
CA PHE A 6 -16.75 5.65 -6.59
C PHE A 6 -17.77 6.66 -7.14
N GLU A 7 -18.13 6.54 -8.42
CA GLU A 7 -19.18 7.37 -9.02
C GLU A 7 -20.52 7.16 -8.33
N LYS A 8 -20.89 5.91 -8.03
CA LYS A 8 -22.09 5.58 -7.23
C LYS A 8 -22.01 6.20 -5.84
N ALA A 9 -20.87 6.12 -5.16
CA ALA A 9 -20.72 6.69 -3.83
C ALA A 9 -20.81 8.21 -3.81
N VAL A 10 -20.24 8.89 -4.81
CA VAL A 10 -20.33 10.35 -4.92
C VAL A 10 -21.74 10.79 -5.28
N LYS A 11 -22.37 10.17 -6.29
CA LYS A 11 -23.76 10.48 -6.70
C LYS A 11 -24.76 10.18 -5.58
N GLY A 12 -24.61 9.04 -4.91
CA GLY A 12 -25.44 8.59 -3.79
C GLY A 12 -25.07 9.24 -2.45
N LYS A 13 -24.06 10.13 -2.42
CA LYS A 13 -23.58 10.81 -1.20
C LYS A 13 -23.34 9.84 -0.04
N TYR A 14 -22.65 8.73 -0.31
CA TYR A 14 -22.41 7.71 0.70
C TYR A 14 -21.66 8.29 1.89
N ARG A 15 -21.99 7.75 3.07
CA ARG A 15 -21.37 8.08 4.34
C ARG A 15 -20.91 6.81 5.02
N PHE A 16 -19.75 6.90 5.67
CA PHE A 16 -19.07 5.77 6.31
C PHE A 16 -19.04 5.99 7.82
N PRO A 17 -19.29 4.92 8.61
CA PRO A 17 -19.33 5.03 10.05
C PRO A 17 -17.91 5.07 10.63
N TYR A 18 -17.41 6.27 10.93
CA TYR A 18 -16.13 6.48 11.61
C TYR A 18 -16.18 7.74 12.46
N LYS A 19 -16.17 7.60 13.80
CA LYS A 19 -16.27 8.72 14.75
C LYS A 19 -17.40 9.71 14.39
N GLY A 20 -18.53 9.18 13.92
CA GLY A 20 -19.56 9.92 13.22
C GLY A 20 -19.73 9.38 11.81
N GLN A 21 -19.93 10.28 10.85
CA GLN A 21 -20.12 9.95 9.44
C GLN A 21 -19.07 10.71 8.62
N ILE A 22 -18.27 9.97 7.86
CA ILE A 22 -17.23 10.52 6.99
C ILE A 22 -17.54 10.25 5.53
N VAL A 23 -16.89 10.98 4.62
CA VAL A 23 -17.03 10.82 3.17
C VAL A 23 -15.94 9.93 2.58
N VAL A 24 -16.01 9.68 1.27
CA VAL A 24 -15.03 8.84 0.57
C VAL A 24 -13.64 9.46 0.64
N GLU A 25 -13.52 10.78 0.52
CA GLU A 25 -12.23 11.47 0.60
C GLU A 25 -11.54 11.24 1.95
N ASP A 26 -12.29 11.33 3.05
CA ASP A 26 -11.76 11.13 4.41
C ASP A 26 -11.20 9.71 4.63
N LEU A 27 -11.71 8.70 3.91
CA LEU A 27 -11.18 7.33 3.99
C LEU A 27 -9.73 7.25 3.52
N TYR A 28 -9.33 8.08 2.55
CA TYR A 28 -7.95 8.13 2.08
C TYR A 28 -6.99 8.70 3.13
N ASP A 29 -7.47 9.48 4.10
CA ASP A 29 -6.66 10.00 5.20
C ASP A 29 -6.55 9.02 6.39
N LEU A 30 -7.41 8.00 6.44
CA LEU A 30 -7.43 7.06 7.55
C LEU A 30 -6.25 6.09 7.56
N PRO A 31 -5.66 5.78 8.72
CA PRO A 31 -4.67 4.70 8.83
C PRO A 31 -5.33 3.33 8.60
N LEU A 32 -4.54 2.33 8.20
CA LEU A 32 -5.02 0.97 7.91
C LEU A 32 -5.89 0.37 9.04
N GLY A 33 -5.51 0.59 10.31
CA GLY A 33 -6.30 0.09 11.45
C GLY A 33 -7.67 0.78 11.59
N SER A 34 -7.78 2.05 11.18
CA SER A 34 -9.07 2.76 11.16
C SER A 34 -9.94 2.31 9.98
N LEU A 35 -9.35 2.05 8.81
CA LEU A 35 -10.06 1.45 7.68
C LEU A 35 -10.60 0.05 8.02
N ASP A 36 -9.84 -0.77 8.74
CA ASP A 36 -10.29 -2.07 9.26
C ASP A 36 -11.47 -1.93 10.23
N THR A 37 -11.46 -0.88 11.07
CA THR A 37 -12.58 -0.59 11.98
C THR A 37 -13.86 -0.25 11.19
N VAL A 38 -13.77 0.61 10.17
CA VAL A 38 -14.91 0.95 9.29
C VAL A 38 -15.43 -0.30 8.59
N PHE A 39 -14.53 -1.12 8.04
CA PHE A 39 -14.89 -2.38 7.39
C PHE A 39 -15.65 -3.32 8.33
N LYS A 40 -15.18 -3.49 9.58
CA LYS A 40 -15.85 -4.32 10.58
C LYS A 40 -17.26 -3.82 10.91
N THR A 41 -17.45 -2.51 11.02
CA THR A 41 -18.77 -1.92 11.27
C THR A 41 -19.73 -2.20 10.10
N LEU A 42 -19.30 -1.92 8.86
CA LEU A 42 -20.11 -2.19 7.67
C LEU A 42 -20.45 -3.68 7.52
N ASN A 43 -19.49 -4.56 7.82
CA ASN A 43 -19.71 -6.01 7.73
C ASN A 43 -20.65 -6.54 8.83
N ALA A 44 -20.69 -5.87 9.99
CA ALA A 44 -21.68 -6.18 11.02
C ALA A 44 -23.09 -5.74 10.63
N GLU A 45 -23.24 -4.63 9.90
CA GLU A 45 -24.52 -4.19 9.34
C GLU A 45 -25.06 -5.21 8.33
N VAL A 46 -24.22 -5.69 7.40
CA VAL A 46 -24.62 -6.73 6.43
C VAL A 46 -25.14 -8.00 7.14
N LYS A 47 -24.45 -8.46 8.18
CA LYS A 47 -24.86 -9.66 8.93
C LYS A 47 -26.20 -9.49 9.63
N LYS A 48 -26.49 -8.28 10.14
CA LYS A 48 -27.79 -8.00 10.77
C LYS A 48 -28.92 -8.06 9.75
N THR A 49 -28.72 -7.46 8.57
CA THR A 49 -29.73 -7.50 7.50
C THR A 49 -30.00 -8.93 7.02
N ASP A 50 -28.94 -9.75 6.91
CA ASP A 50 -29.07 -11.16 6.54
C ASP A 50 -29.81 -12.00 7.60
N GLU A 51 -29.65 -11.69 8.90
CA GLU A 51 -30.31 -12.41 10.00
C GLU A 51 -31.79 -12.00 10.19
N GLU A 52 -32.15 -10.75 9.89
CA GLU A 52 -33.51 -10.22 10.11
C GLU A 52 -34.49 -10.52 8.96
N SER A 53 -34.00 -10.96 7.79
CA SER A 53 -34.86 -11.18 6.62
C SER A 53 -34.98 -12.65 6.21
N LEU A 54 -36.18 -13.22 6.38
CA LEU A 54 -36.57 -14.52 5.79
C LEU A 54 -36.83 -14.42 4.28
N LEU A 55 -37.05 -13.21 3.77
CA LEU A 55 -37.27 -12.93 2.35
C LEU A 55 -35.95 -12.38 1.79
N GLN A 56 -35.18 -13.24 1.10
CA GLN A 56 -33.91 -12.89 0.47
C GLN A 56 -34.08 -11.97 -0.78
N THR A 57 -34.87 -10.91 -0.67
CA THR A 57 -34.94 -9.88 -1.69
C THR A 57 -33.87 -8.84 -1.41
N LYS A 58 -32.83 -8.83 -2.25
CA LYS A 58 -31.79 -7.78 -2.21
C LYS A 58 -32.44 -6.42 -2.33
N SER A 59 -32.23 -5.60 -1.32
CA SER A 59 -32.69 -4.22 -1.27
C SER A 59 -31.64 -3.29 -1.90
N GLU A 60 -32.05 -2.06 -2.24
CA GLU A 60 -31.11 -1.01 -2.64
C GLU A 60 -30.10 -0.70 -1.51
N GLU A 61 -30.49 -0.91 -0.25
CA GLU A 61 -29.63 -0.72 0.93
C GLU A 61 -28.49 -1.75 0.98
N ASP A 62 -28.75 -3.00 0.58
CA ASP A 62 -27.74 -4.05 0.48
C ASP A 62 -26.70 -3.73 -0.60
N ASP A 63 -27.14 -3.20 -1.74
CA ASP A 63 -26.26 -2.78 -2.83
C ASP A 63 -25.40 -1.57 -2.42
N ILE A 64 -25.97 -0.64 -1.65
CA ILE A 64 -25.23 0.49 -1.06
C ILE A 64 -24.17 -0.03 -0.08
N LEU A 65 -24.54 -0.93 0.84
CA LEU A 65 -23.61 -1.53 1.81
C LEU A 65 -22.48 -2.30 1.13
N ALA A 66 -22.80 -3.12 0.12
CA ALA A 66 -21.83 -3.84 -0.68
C ALA A 66 -20.85 -2.88 -1.36
N THR A 67 -21.36 -1.80 -1.98
CA THR A 67 -20.52 -0.78 -2.63
C THR A 67 -19.62 -0.06 -1.62
N LYS A 68 -20.14 0.29 -0.43
CA LYS A 68 -19.33 0.90 0.64
C LYS A 68 -18.19 -0.04 1.08
N ILE A 69 -18.48 -1.31 1.26
CA ILE A 69 -17.48 -2.33 1.61
C ILE A 69 -16.41 -2.45 0.53
N GLU A 70 -16.81 -2.45 -0.75
CA GLU A 70 -15.89 -2.52 -1.89
C GLU A 70 -14.92 -1.34 -1.90
N ILE A 71 -15.42 -0.12 -1.69
CA ILE A 71 -14.62 1.10 -1.60
C ILE A 71 -13.59 1.01 -0.47
N VAL A 72 -14.01 0.60 0.74
CA VAL A 72 -13.10 0.49 1.89
C VAL A 72 -12.01 -0.56 1.61
N LYS A 73 -12.36 -1.71 1.02
CA LYS A 73 -11.39 -2.75 0.63
C LYS A 73 -10.40 -2.25 -0.41
N TYR A 74 -10.89 -1.52 -1.41
CA TYR A 74 -10.04 -0.95 -2.46
C TYR A 74 -8.99 -0.02 -1.86
N ILE A 75 -9.42 0.98 -1.07
CA ILE A 75 -8.53 1.96 -0.43
C ILE A 75 -7.55 1.25 0.52
N PHE A 76 -8.02 0.27 1.29
CA PHE A 76 -7.16 -0.50 2.18
C PHE A 76 -6.04 -1.23 1.43
N ASN A 77 -6.38 -1.92 0.33
CA ASN A 77 -5.42 -2.67 -0.47
C ASN A 77 -4.41 -1.75 -1.16
N GLU A 78 -4.88 -0.63 -1.72
CA GLU A 78 -4.04 0.40 -2.32
C GLU A 78 -3.00 0.91 -1.31
N LYS A 79 -3.44 1.31 -0.11
CA LYS A 79 -2.53 1.79 0.95
C LYS A 79 -1.59 0.71 1.48
N LEU A 80 -2.04 -0.55 1.53
CA LEU A 80 -1.21 -1.68 1.91
C LEU A 80 -0.09 -1.91 0.89
N GLU A 81 -0.43 -1.86 -0.40
CA GLU A 81 0.53 -2.00 -1.49
C GLU A 81 1.54 -0.84 -1.50
N GLU A 82 1.10 0.40 -1.35
CA GLU A 82 1.99 1.56 -1.21
C GLU A 82 2.96 1.43 -0.04
N LYS A 83 2.49 0.91 1.11
CA LYS A 83 3.33 0.69 2.29
C LYS A 83 4.38 -0.37 1.99
N LYS A 84 3.98 -1.49 1.36
CA LYS A 84 4.89 -2.57 0.96
C LYS A 84 5.94 -2.05 -0.03
N ASN A 85 5.51 -1.32 -1.06
CA ASN A 85 6.41 -0.76 -2.08
C ASN A 85 7.44 0.21 -1.47
N ARG A 86 7.03 1.04 -0.50
CA ARG A 86 7.95 1.92 0.24
C ARG A 86 8.95 1.15 1.10
N GLN A 87 8.50 0.11 1.80
CA GLN A 87 9.38 -0.75 2.60
C GLN A 87 10.40 -1.47 1.73
N GLU A 88 9.96 -2.08 0.63
CA GLU A 88 10.86 -2.74 -0.30
C GLU A 88 11.85 -1.76 -0.95
N ALA A 89 11.42 -0.54 -1.28
CA ALA A 89 12.32 0.48 -1.81
C ALA A 89 13.41 0.87 -0.79
N ALA A 90 13.05 0.99 0.49
CA ALA A 90 14.00 1.25 1.56
C ALA A 90 15.00 0.09 1.75
N GLU A 91 14.51 -1.15 1.78
CA GLU A 91 15.37 -2.35 1.88
C GLU A 91 16.30 -2.48 0.67
N ARG A 92 15.79 -2.24 -0.55
CA ARG A 92 16.62 -2.26 -1.77
C ARG A 92 17.71 -1.18 -1.70
N LYS A 93 17.38 0.01 -1.22
CA LYS A 93 18.36 1.10 -1.04
C LYS A 93 19.44 0.72 -0.03
N GLU A 94 19.06 0.15 1.11
CA GLU A 94 20.01 -0.29 2.15
C GLU A 94 20.93 -1.41 1.64
N LYS A 95 20.36 -2.43 0.98
CA LYS A 95 21.12 -3.52 0.36
C LYS A 95 22.10 -2.99 -0.69
N LYS A 96 21.67 -2.07 -1.55
CA LYS A 96 22.53 -1.44 -2.57
C LYS A 96 23.70 -0.68 -1.93
N GLN A 97 23.44 0.08 -0.87
CA GLN A 97 24.49 0.81 -0.14
C GLN A 97 25.52 -0.14 0.48
N LYS A 98 25.06 -1.21 1.14
CA LYS A 98 25.96 -2.25 1.71
C LYS A 98 26.81 -2.92 0.63
N ILE A 99 26.21 -3.29 -0.50
CA ILE A 99 26.94 -3.90 -1.62
C ILE A 99 27.99 -2.94 -2.19
N MET A 100 27.64 -1.67 -2.40
CA MET A 100 28.59 -0.66 -2.87
C MET A 100 29.78 -0.48 -1.92
N GLN A 101 29.53 -0.45 -0.61
CA GLN A 101 30.62 -0.37 0.38
C GLN A 101 31.55 -1.57 0.30
N ILE A 102 30.99 -2.79 0.21
CA ILE A 102 31.79 -4.02 0.08
C ILE A 102 32.61 -4.02 -1.21
N ILE A 103 32.04 -3.57 -2.33
CA ILE A 103 32.76 -3.45 -3.60
C ILE A 103 33.93 -2.48 -3.46
N ALA A 104 33.70 -1.30 -2.88
CA ALA A 104 34.75 -0.32 -2.65
C ALA A 104 35.88 -0.90 -1.77
N THR A 105 35.54 -1.54 -0.64
CA THR A 105 36.54 -2.20 0.21
C THR A 105 37.34 -3.26 -0.55
N LYS A 106 36.69 -4.08 -1.37
CA LYS A 106 37.38 -5.11 -2.16
C LYS A 106 38.28 -4.52 -3.25
N GLN A 107 37.86 -3.42 -3.87
CA GLN A 107 38.69 -2.71 -4.85
C GLN A 107 39.94 -2.14 -4.17
N ASP A 108 39.78 -1.52 -2.99
CA ASP A 108 40.90 -1.01 -2.20
C ASP A 108 41.85 -2.12 -1.76
N GLU A 109 41.32 -3.26 -1.30
CA GLU A 109 42.11 -4.44 -0.95
C GLU A 109 42.87 -5.01 -2.17
N ALA A 110 42.21 -5.10 -3.32
CA ALA A 110 42.84 -5.56 -4.56
C ALA A 110 43.98 -4.63 -5.00
N LEU A 111 43.78 -3.30 -4.93
CA LEU A 111 44.81 -2.30 -5.21
C LEU A 111 45.97 -2.41 -4.21
N ARG A 112 45.69 -2.63 -2.92
CA ARG A 112 46.73 -2.82 -1.89
C ARG A 112 47.54 -4.11 -2.09
N ASN A 113 46.93 -5.15 -2.65
CA ASN A 113 47.57 -6.43 -2.91
C ASN A 113 48.22 -6.52 -4.30
N ALA A 114 48.05 -5.53 -5.16
CA ALA A 114 48.66 -5.49 -6.50
C ALA A 114 50.17 -5.24 -6.42
N SER A 115 50.91 -5.70 -7.43
CA SER A 115 52.35 -5.46 -7.52
C SER A 115 52.65 -4.00 -7.89
N VAL A 116 53.86 -3.51 -7.57
CA VAL A 116 54.27 -2.13 -7.91
C VAL A 116 54.27 -1.89 -9.43
N GLU A 117 54.70 -2.87 -10.24
CA GLU A 117 54.66 -2.78 -11.70
C GLU A 117 53.23 -2.67 -12.24
N ASP A 118 52.28 -3.44 -11.69
CA ASP A 118 50.87 -3.38 -12.08
C ASP A 118 50.25 -2.01 -11.71
N LEU A 119 50.56 -1.49 -10.52
CA LEU A 119 50.09 -0.18 -10.07
C LEU A 119 50.65 0.96 -10.93
N GLN A 120 51.91 0.89 -11.34
CA GLN A 120 52.52 1.87 -12.26
C GLN A 120 51.89 1.82 -13.65
N LYS A 121 51.57 0.63 -14.16
CA LYS A 121 50.87 0.46 -15.44
C LYS A 121 49.46 1.05 -15.39
N MET A 122 48.72 0.80 -14.32
CA MET A 122 47.38 1.37 -14.10
C MET A 122 47.42 2.91 -13.99
N LEU A 123 48.47 3.48 -13.37
CA LEU A 123 48.67 4.93 -13.29
C LEU A 123 48.94 5.54 -14.68
N GLY A 124 49.80 4.90 -15.48
CA GLY A 124 50.13 5.37 -16.83
C GLY A 124 49.01 5.25 -17.87
N GLU A 125 47.94 4.50 -17.60
CA GLU A 125 46.72 4.47 -18.44
C GLU A 125 45.76 5.65 -18.15
N LEU A 126 46.01 6.40 -17.07
CA LEU A 126 45.21 7.56 -16.66
C LEU A 126 45.84 8.91 -17.06
N ASP A 127 47.10 8.89 -17.52
CA ASP A 127 47.87 10.05 -18.02
C ASP A 127 47.78 10.17 -19.55
#